data_AF-A0A9N7LVI6-F1
#
_entry.id   AF-A0A9N7LVI6-F1
#
_cell.length_a   1.000
_cell.length_b   1.000
_cell.length_c   1.000
_cell.angle_alpha   90.00
_cell.angle_beta   90.00
_cell.angle_gamma   90.00
#
_symmetry.space_group_name_H-M   'P 1'
#
loop_
_entity.id
_entity.type
_entity.pdbx_description
1 polymer ?
#
loop_
_entity_poly.entity_id
_entity_poly.type
_entity_poly.pdbx_seq_one_letter_code
_entity_poly.pdbx_strand_id
1 'polypeptide(L)' 'MSYRIEADLDLCQGHAMCELEAPDYFRVPKRGKVEIIDPEPPPPPSKPAQR' A
#
# COMPACT_ATOMS: atom_id res chain seq x y z
N MET A 1 14.26 -9.67 -6.15
CA MET A 1 14.44 -8.22 -6.02
C MET A 1 13.28 -7.72 -5.17
N SER A 2 13.55 -7.34 -3.92
CA SER A 2 12.59 -6.60 -3.11
C SER A 2 12.59 -5.13 -3.53
N TYR A 3 11.55 -4.40 -3.14
CA TYR A 3 11.43 -2.96 -3.33
C TYR A 3 11.04 -2.33 -1.99
N ARG A 4 11.29 -1.03 -1.84
CA ARG A 4 10.92 -0.29 -0.63
C ARG A 4 9.68 0.55 -0.88
N ILE A 5 8.76 0.55 0.07
CA ILE A 5 7.55 1.37 0.08
C ILE A 5 7.71 2.44 1.17
N GLU A 6 7.48 3.70 0.80
CA GLU A 6 7.42 4.84 1.71
C GLU A 6 6.18 5.67 1.41
N ALA A 7 5.55 6.22 2.45
CA ALA A 7 4.36 7.05 2.33
C ALA A 7 4.64 8.41 2.96
N ASP A 8 4.47 9.47 2.18
CA ASP A 8 4.51 10.83 2.71
C ASP A 8 3.20 11.10 3.45
N LEU A 9 3.30 11.13 4.78
CA LEU A 9 2.15 11.36 5.63
C LEU A 9 1.68 12.82 5.55
N ASP A 10 2.55 13.80 5.28
CA ASP A 10 2.12 15.19 5.20
C ASP A 10 1.21 15.45 4.00
N LEU A 11 1.44 14.74 2.89
CA LEU A 11 0.56 14.75 1.72
C LEU A 11 -0.66 13.83 1.86
N CYS A 12 -0.58 12.80 2.71
CA CYS A 12 -1.65 11.83 2.89
C CYS A 12 -2.93 12.47 3.46
N GLN A 13 -4.00 12.47 2.66
CA GLN A 13 -5.32 13.00 3.02
C GLN A 13 -6.27 11.94 3.61
N GLY A 14 -5.87 10.67 3.70
CA GLY A 14 -6.71 9.61 4.27
C GLY A 14 -7.87 9.14 3.40
N HIS A 15 -7.77 9.24 2.07
CA HIS A 15 -8.82 8.79 1.13
C HIS A 15 -8.99 7.27 0.98
N ALA A 16 -8.09 6.46 1.57
CA ALA A 16 -8.13 4.99 1.52
C ALA A 16 -8.05 4.32 0.13
N MET A 17 -7.74 5.07 -0.94
CA MET A 17 -7.61 4.48 -2.29
C MET A 17 -6.45 3.48 -2.40
N CYS A 18 -5.35 3.73 -1.69
CA CYS A 18 -4.19 2.84 -1.66
C CYS A 18 -4.52 1.46 -1.06
N GLU A 19 -5.31 1.41 0.01
CA GLU A 19 -5.79 0.15 0.59
C GLU A 19 -6.77 -0.57 -0.34
N LEU A 20 -7.59 0.15 -1.09
CA LEU A 20 -8.51 -0.47 -2.06
C LEU A 20 -7.75 -1.16 -3.22
N GLU A 21 -6.73 -0.50 -3.77
CA GLU A 21 -5.94 -1.01 -4.89
C GLU A 21 -4.94 -2.09 -4.47
N ALA A 22 -4.38 -1.97 -3.26
CA ALA A 22 -3.32 -2.83 -2.75
C ALA A 22 -3.49 -3.11 -1.24
N PRO A 23 -4.54 -3.86 -0.86
CA PRO A 23 -4.87 -4.13 0.55
C PRO A 23 -3.80 -4.93 1.28
N ASP A 24 -2.98 -5.69 0.55
CA ASP A 24 -1.88 -6.48 1.12
C ASP A 24 -0.67 -5.61 1.52
N TYR A 25 -0.62 -4.36 1.06
CA TYR A 25 0.51 -3.44 1.26
C TYR A 25 0.15 -2.24 2.14
N PHE A 26 -1.09 -1.77 2.05
CA PHE A 26 -1.55 -0.56 2.72
C PHE A 26 -2.78 -0.82 3.57
N ARG A 27 -2.84 -0.16 4.72
CA ARG A 27 -4.00 -0.12 5.61
C ARG A 27 -4.33 1.32 5.94
N VAL A 28 -5.60 1.71 5.88
CA VAL A 28 -6.05 3.05 6.27
C VAL A 28 -7.09 2.92 7.38
N PRO A 29 -6.79 3.36 8.62
CA PRO A 29 -7.77 3.33 9.69
C PRO A 29 -8.94 4.29 9.37
N LYS A 30 -10.12 4.00 9.92
CA LYS A 30 -11.35 4.82 9.71
C LYS A 30 -11.16 6.31 9.98
N ARG A 31 -10.18 6.67 10.80
CA ARG A 31 -9.71 8.05 11.03
C ARG A 31 -8.20 8.00 11.10
N GLY A 32 -7.52 8.60 10.15
CA GLY A 32 -6.06 8.68 10.14
C GLY A 32 -5.47 8.69 8.74
N LYS A 33 -4.16 8.50 8.68
CA LYS A 33 -3.37 8.41 7.45
C LYS A 33 -3.02 6.96 7.17
N VAL A 34 -2.47 6.70 5.99
CA VAL A 34 -2.07 5.36 5.58
C VAL A 34 -0.96 4.79 6.46
N GLU A 35 -1.08 3.50 6.77
CA GLU A 35 -0.08 2.66 7.39
C GLU A 35 0.43 1.66 6.35
N ILE A 36 1.75 1.51 6.27
CA ILE A 36 2.39 0.50 5.41
C ILE A 36 2.53 -0.79 6.22
N ILE A 37 2.01 -1.90 5.69
CA ILE A 37 2.02 -3.20 6.37
C ILE A 37 3.43 -3.78 6.42
N ASP A 38 4.09 -3.79 5.26
CA ASP A 38 5.49 -4.22 5.09
C ASP A 38 6.19 -3.22 4.17
N PRO A 39 7.17 -2.43 4.66
CA PRO A 39 7.91 -1.48 3.85
C PRO A 39 8.93 -2.13 2.91
N GLU A 40 9.30 -3.39 3.10
CA GLU A 40 10.23 -4.13 2.23
C GLU A 40 9.63 -5.46 1.77
N PRO A 41 8.49 -5.42 1.06
CA PRO A 41 7.79 -6.63 0.70
C PRO A 41 8.59 -7.51 -0.26
N PRO A 42 8.34 -8.82 -0.24
CA PRO A 42 8.87 -9.72 -1.26
C PRO A 42 8.35 -9.31 -2.65
N PRO A 43 9.07 -9.69 -3.72
CA PRO A 43 8.59 -9.46 -5.09
C PRO A 43 7.15 -10.00 -5.24
N PRO A 44 6.27 -9.28 -5.95
CA PRO A 44 4.88 -9.67 -6.04
C PRO A 44 4.78 -11.06 -6.67
N PRO A 45 3.86 -11.92 -6.19
CA PRO A 45 3.50 -13.10 -6.95
C PRO A 45 3.01 -12.62 -8.33
N SER A 46 3.50 -13.22 -9.41
CA SER A 46 3.10 -12.85 -10.76
C SER A 46 1.57 -12.95 -10.89
N LYS A 47 0.87 -11.80 -10.87
CA LYS A 47 -0.56 -11.77 -11.13
C LYS A 47 -0.78 -12.25 -12.58
N PRO A 48 -1.71 -13.18 -12.86
CA PRO A 48 -2.05 -13.50 -14.24
C PRO A 48 -2.57 -12.22 -14.92
N ALA A 49 -2.19 -12.03 -16.19
CA ALA A 49 -2.56 -10.85 -16.97
C ALA A 49 -4.08 -10.59 -16.87
N GLN A 50 -4.45 -9.47 -16.27
CA GLN A 50 -5.84 -9.03 -16.18
C GLN A 50 -6.25 -8.59 -17.59
N ARG A 51 -7.00 -9.46 -18.29
CA ARG A 51 -7.53 -9.25 -19.65
C ARG A 51 -8.85 -8.50 -19.60
#